data_AF-A0A068TJ83-F1
#
_entry.id   AF-A0A068TJ83-F1
#
_cell.length_a   1.000
_cell.length_b   1.000
_cell.length_c   1.000
_cell.angle_alpha   90.00
_cell.angle_beta   90.00
_cell.angle_gamma   90.00
#
_symmetry.space_group_name_H-M   'P 1'
#
loop_
_entity.id
_entity.type
_entity.pdbx_description
1 polymer ?
#
loop_
_entity_poly.entity_id
_entity_poly.type
_entity_poly.pdbx_seq_one_letter_code
_entity_poly.pdbx_strand_id
1 'polypeptide(L)' 'MMLEPDLKAMRHAIALNDGADEVEEELLAWIIFRYYKRGPKDPEHLAGIANFLASSNIFNSPPARAKVAADACHGASPGV' A
#
# COMPACT_ATOMS: atom_id res chain seq x y z
N MET A 1 13.48 -11.71 -5.60
CA MET A 1 12.36 -12.59 -5.21
C MET A 1 11.79 -12.07 -3.90
N MET A 2 10.47 -11.97 -3.77
CA MET A 2 9.80 -11.72 -2.49
C MET A 2 9.50 -13.09 -1.88
N LEU A 3 9.84 -13.32 -0.62
CA LEU A 3 9.64 -14.62 0.02
C LEU A 3 8.20 -14.70 0.59
N GLU A 4 7.68 -15.91 0.77
CA GLU A 4 6.35 -16.13 1.38
C GLU A 4 6.16 -15.40 2.74
N PRO A 5 7.14 -15.39 3.67
CA PRO A 5 7.03 -14.63 4.91
C PRO A 5 6.87 -13.12 4.69
N ASP A 6 7.47 -12.60 3.62
CA ASP A 6 7.41 -11.17 3.28
C ASP A 6 6.03 -10.78 2.74
N LEU A 7 5.46 -11.63 1.89
CA LEU A 7 4.07 -11.48 1.42
C LEU A 7 3.07 -11.55 2.57
N LYS A 8 3.29 -12.46 3.52
CA LYS A 8 2.45 -12.56 4.72
C LYS A 8 2.55 -11.30 5.58
N ALA A 9 3.75 -10.76 5.78
CA ALA A 9 3.95 -9.52 6.54
C ALA A 9 3.26 -8.32 5.89
N MET A 10 3.37 -8.19 4.56
CA MET A 10 2.70 -7.10 3.83
C MET A 10 1.17 -7.22 3.86
N ARG A 11 0.61 -8.43 3.67
CA ARG A 11 -0.84 -8.66 3.78
C ARG A 11 -1.37 -8.36 5.18
N HIS A 12 -0.61 -8.74 6.21
CA HIS A 12 -0.97 -8.44 7.58
C HIS A 12 -0.95 -6.92 7.83
N ALA A 13 0.05 -6.20 7.33
CA ALA A 13 0.11 -4.75 7.44
C ALA A 13 -1.08 -4.04 6.75
N ILE A 14 -1.56 -4.56 5.60
CA ILE A 14 -2.76 -4.05 4.93
C ILE A 14 -4.00 -4.32 5.80
N ALA A 15 -4.17 -5.56 6.29
CA ALA A 15 -5.31 -5.95 7.11
C ALA A 15 -5.40 -5.19 8.45
N LEU A 16 -4.30 -4.64 8.96
CA LEU A 16 -4.29 -3.77 10.14
C LEU A 16 -4.92 -2.38 9.89
N ASN A 17 -5.17 -2.00 8.64
CA ASN A 17 -5.82 -0.75 8.24
C ASN A 17 -7.26 -0.99 7.76
N ASP A 18 -7.96 -1.89 8.44
CA ASP A 18 -9.35 -2.27 8.12
C ASP A 18 -10.28 -1.04 8.09
N GLY A 19 -11.17 -0.98 7.09
CA GLY A 19 -12.10 0.13 6.86
C GLY A 19 -11.68 1.17 5.82
N ALA A 20 -10.54 1.01 5.17
CA ALA A 20 -10.13 1.82 4.01
C ALA A 20 -11.03 1.57 2.78
N ASP A 21 -11.28 2.61 1.97
CA ASP A 21 -11.88 2.43 0.64
C ASP A 21 -10.90 1.78 -0.35
N GLU A 22 -11.36 1.23 -1.48
CA GLU A 22 -10.49 0.53 -2.45
C GLU A 22 -9.27 1.37 -2.89
N VAL A 23 -9.45 2.69 -3.06
CA VAL A 23 -8.38 3.61 -3.47
C VAL A 23 -7.38 3.85 -2.34
N GLU A 24 -7.88 3.93 -1.10
CA GLU A 24 -7.07 4.06 0.10
C GLU A 24 -6.30 2.75 0.39
N GLU A 25 -6.92 1.59 0.18
CA GLU A 25 -6.26 0.28 0.31
C GLU A 25 -5.09 0.13 -0.68
N GLU A 26 -5.27 0.55 -1.94
CA GLU A 26 -4.20 0.56 -2.95
C GLU A 26 -3.07 1.52 -2.57
N LEU A 27 -3.40 2.71 -2.04
CA LEU A 27 -2.41 3.68 -1.56
C LEU A 27 -1.61 3.10 -0.39
N LEU A 28 -2.29 2.48 0.57
CA LEU A 28 -1.67 1.82 1.72
C LEU A 28 -0.76 0.68 1.25
N ALA A 29 -1.22 -0.17 0.34
CA ALA A 29 -0.42 -1.26 -0.24
C ALA A 29 0.85 -0.75 -0.94
N TRP A 30 0.73 0.36 -1.69
CA TRP A 30 1.88 1.00 -2.33
C TRP A 30 2.89 1.55 -1.33
N ILE A 31 2.43 2.24 -0.27
CA ILE A 31 3.29 2.74 0.80
C ILE A 31 3.99 1.58 1.52
N ILE A 32 3.24 0.55 1.92
CA ILE A 32 3.76 -0.64 2.59
C ILE A 32 4.83 -1.31 1.75
N PHE A 33 4.58 -1.55 0.45
CA PHE A 33 5.57 -2.14 -0.45
C PHE A 33 6.84 -1.29 -0.54
N ARG A 34 6.70 0.03 -0.68
CA ARG A 34 7.83 0.95 -0.82
C ARG A 34 8.73 0.94 0.42
N TYR A 35 8.14 0.94 1.62
CA TYR A 35 8.90 0.91 2.87
C TYR A 35 9.41 -0.48 3.20
N TYR A 36 8.67 -1.53 2.88
CA TYR A 36 9.15 -2.91 2.98
C TYR A 36 10.46 -3.13 2.20
N LYS A 37 10.58 -2.52 1.00
CA LYS A 37 11.80 -2.55 0.19
C LYS A 37 12.98 -1.78 0.79
N ARG A 38 12.72 -0.85 1.71
CA ARG A 38 13.75 -0.02 2.38
C ARG A 38 14.29 -0.63 3.67
N GLY A 39 13.65 -1.66 4.22
CA GLY A 39 14.18 -2.35 5.40
C GLY A 39 13.12 -2.84 6.40
N PRO A 40 12.15 -2.01 6.82
CA PRO A 40 11.11 -2.43 7.76
C PRO A 40 10.40 -3.72 7.32
N LYS A 41 10.38 -4.73 8.20
CA LYS A 41 9.70 -6.02 7.97
C LYS A 41 8.56 -6.30 8.94
N ASP A 42 8.50 -5.54 10.02
CA ASP A 42 7.46 -5.65 11.01
C ASP A 42 6.13 -5.11 10.46
N PRO A 43 5.05 -5.93 10.40
CA PRO A 43 3.76 -5.52 9.85
C PRO A 43 3.14 -4.33 10.55
N GLU A 44 3.26 -4.25 11.88
CA GLU A 44 2.67 -3.20 12.70
C GLU A 44 3.36 -1.85 12.43
N HIS A 45 4.69 -1.86 12.37
CA HIS A 45 5.45 -0.68 11.97
C HIS A 45 5.15 -0.26 10.52
N LEU A 46 5.02 -1.21 9.58
CA LEU A 46 4.65 -0.91 8.19
C LEU A 46 3.25 -0.27 8.10
N ALA A 47 2.27 -0.81 8.83
CA ALA A 47 0.93 -0.24 8.90
C ALA A 47 0.93 1.17 9.50
N GLY A 48 1.68 1.40 10.58
CA GLY A 48 1.85 2.72 11.19
C GLY A 48 2.43 3.75 10.23
N ILE A 49 3.46 3.39 9.46
CA ILE A 49 4.03 4.26 8.41
C ILE A 49 2.97 4.55 7.33
N ALA A 50 2.24 3.52 6.89
CA ALA A 50 1.23 3.64 5.86
C ALA A 50 0.11 4.59 6.27
N ASN A 51 -0.47 4.41 7.46
CA ASN A 51 -1.50 5.30 8.00
C ASN A 51 -1.01 6.73 8.21
N PHE A 52 0.20 6.90 8.76
CA PHE A 52 0.77 8.22 8.97
C PHE A 52 0.96 8.97 7.64
N LEU A 53 1.43 8.28 6.60
CA LEU A 53 1.65 8.90 5.30
C LEU A 53 0.35 9.11 4.53
N ALA A 54 -0.57 8.14 4.54
CA ALA A 54 -1.88 8.24 3.88
C ALA A 54 -2.73 9.40 4.45
N SER A 55 -2.67 9.64 5.76
CA SER A 55 -3.33 10.78 6.41
C SER A 55 -2.68 12.14 6.12
N SER A 56 -1.47 12.16 5.55
CA SER A 56 -0.82 13.42 5.18
C SER A 56 -1.40 14.01 3.89
N ASN A 57 -1.50 15.35 3.83
CA ASN A 57 -1.98 16.07 2.63
C ASN A 57 -1.19 15.77 1.35
N ILE A 58 0.02 15.22 1.46
CA ILE A 58 0.85 14.86 0.31
C ILE A 58 0.26 13.64 -0.41
N PHE A 59 -0.18 12.63 0.35
CA PHE A 59 -0.71 11.37 -0.20
C PHE A 59 -2.24 11.35 -0.28
N ASN A 60 -2.94 12.14 0.54
CA ASN A 60 -4.39 12.31 0.44
C ASN A 60 -4.79 13.38 -0.61
N SER A 61 -3.83 13.87 -1.41
CA SER A 61 -4.14 14.85 -2.46
C SER A 61 -4.86 14.17 -3.64
N PRO A 62 -5.83 14.84 -4.29
CA PRO A 62 -6.52 14.30 -5.47
C PRO A 62 -5.57 13.80 -6.58
N PRO A 63 -4.44 14.48 -6.88
CA PRO A 63 -3.48 13.99 -7.88
C PRO A 63 -2.76 12.70 -7.44
N ALA A 64 -2.44 12.56 -6.14
CA ALA A 64 -1.79 11.36 -5.63
C ALA A 64 -2.74 10.15 -5.67
N ARG A 65 -4.01 10.34 -5.29
CA ARG A 65 -5.06 9.32 -5.41
C ARG A 65 -5.34 8.95 -6.87
N ALA A 66 -5.39 9.93 -7.77
CA ALA A 66 -5.57 9.68 -9.21
C ALA A 66 -4.42 8.88 -9.84
N LYS A 67 -3.18 9.10 -9.38
CA LYS A 67 -2.02 8.31 -9.84
C LYS A 67 -2.10 6.87 -9.36
N VAL A 68 -2.47 6.64 -8.11
CA VAL A 68 -2.65 5.28 -7.56
C VAL A 68 -3.76 4.54 -8.31
N ALA A 69 -4.93 5.18 -8.47
CA ALA A 69 -6.03 4.61 -9.23
C ALA A 69 -5.65 4.32 -10.69
N ALA A 70 -4.87 5.20 -11.33
CA ALA A 70 -4.36 4.95 -12.68
C ALA A 70 -3.42 3.74 -12.70
N ASP A 71 -2.45 3.65 -11.78
CA ASP A 71 -1.51 2.53 -11.71
C ASP A 71 -2.23 1.19 -11.41
N ALA A 72 -3.31 1.22 -10.62
CA ALA A 72 -4.14 0.05 -10.37
C ALA A 72 -4.98 -0.40 -11.58
N CYS A 73 -5.58 0.56 -12.32
CA CYS A 73 -6.28 0.25 -13.56
C CYS A 73 -5.34 -0.34 -14.63
N HIS A 74 -4.05 0.03 -14.65
CA HIS A 74 -3.06 -0.58 -15.56
C HIS A 74 -2.55 -1.96 -15.10
N GLY A 75 -2.77 -2.35 -13.83
CA GLY A 75 -2.52 -3.70 -13.33
C GLY A 75 -3.59 -4.72 -13.73
N ALA A 76 -4.76 -4.26 -14.18
CA ALA A 76 -5.88 -5.09 -14.65
C ALA A 76 -5.85 -5.31 -16.18
N SER A 77 -4.66 -5.46 -16.78
CA SER A 77 -4.56 -6.00 -18.14
C SER A 77 -4.36 -7.52 -18.04
N PRO A 78 -5.43 -8.35 -18.14
CA PRO A 78 -5.24 -9.74 -18.51
C PRO A 78 -4.70 -9.73 -19.93
N GLY A 79 -3.52 -10.31 -20.13
CA GLY A 79 -3.08 -10.63 -21.47
C GLY A 79 -4.10 -11.55 -22.13
N VAL A 80 -4.77 -11.03 -23.15
CA VAL A 80 -5.23 -11.70 -24.37
C VAL A 80 -5.44 -10.65 -25.46
#